data_AF-A0A2N3HQB5-F1
#
_entry.id   AF-A0A2N3HQB5-F1
#
_cell.length_a   1.000
_cell.length_b   1.000
_cell.length_c   1.000
_cell.angle_alpha   90.00
_cell.angle_beta   90.00
_cell.angle_gamma   90.00
#
_symmetry.space_group_name_H-M   'P 1'
#
loop_
_entity.id
_entity.type
_entity.pdbx_description
1 polymer ?
#
loop_
_entity_poly.entity_id
_entity_poly.type
_entity_poly.pdbx_seq_one_letter_code
_entity_poly.pdbx_strand_id
1 'polypeptide(L)'
;MPSHIHLIFNAQNSDPGKILKEFKTYSSKYLQSLIEENPQESRKEWMLWMMERAGKMNSNVKNRQFWQQNNKPIELWSSKVISQKLDYIHNNPVEAGFVEEAH
;
A
#
# COMPACT_ATOMS: atom_id res chain seq x y z
N MET A 1 -6.77 -0.10 -6.39
CA MET A 1 -5.89 0.41 -7.46
C MET A 1 -4.71 -0.54 -7.65
N PRO A 2 -4.16 -0.71 -8.86
CA PRO A 2 -3.13 -1.73 -9.11
C PRO A 2 -1.77 -1.47 -8.43
N SER A 3 -1.40 -0.21 -8.20
CA SER A 3 -0.06 0.19 -7.76
C SER A 3 0.00 0.88 -6.40
N HIS A 4 -1.15 1.14 -5.77
CA HIS A 4 -1.24 1.79 -4.47
C HIS A 4 -2.54 1.39 -3.76
N ILE A 5 -2.59 1.66 -2.46
CA ILE A 5 -3.74 1.40 -1.61
C ILE A 5 -4.21 2.68 -0.94
N HIS A 6 -5.52 2.76 -0.70
CA HIS A 6 -6.11 3.71 0.22
C HIS A 6 -6.55 2.96 1.47
N LEU A 7 -6.32 3.55 2.64
CA LEU A 7 -6.62 2.92 3.91
C LEU A 7 -7.25 3.97 4.84
N ILE A 8 -8.45 3.65 5.36
CA ILE A 8 -9.03 4.32 6.52
C ILE A 8 -8.80 3.38 7.71
N PHE A 9 -8.16 3.88 8.76
CA PHE A 9 -7.92 3.11 9.97
C PHE A 9 -7.98 4.00 11.20
N ASN A 10 -8.25 3.39 12.35
CA ASN A 10 -8.25 4.04 13.65
C ASN A 10 -7.13 3.47 14.51
N ALA A 11 -6.37 4.33 15.18
CA ALA A 11 -5.35 3.97 16.14
C ALA A 11 -5.87 4.25 17.56
N GLN A 12 -6.60 3.30 18.16
CA GLN A 12 -7.31 3.51 19.43
C GLN A 12 -6.44 4.11 20.55
N ASN A 13 -5.21 3.58 20.75
CA ASN A 13 -4.28 3.99 21.80
C ASN A 13 -2.82 4.03 21.30
N SER A 14 -2.61 4.30 20.01
CA SER A 14 -1.31 4.17 19.36
C SER A 14 -1.00 5.34 18.45
N ASP A 15 0.28 5.56 18.21
CA ASP A 15 0.76 6.43 17.15
C ASP A 15 0.37 5.84 15.77
N PRO A 16 -0.46 6.52 14.96
CA PRO A 16 -0.80 6.07 13.61
C PRO A 16 0.44 5.80 12.75
N GLY A 17 1.53 6.54 12.99
CA GLY A 17 2.82 6.32 12.35
C GLY A 17 3.44 4.97 12.71
N LYS A 18 3.33 4.54 13.97
CA LYS A 18 3.79 3.22 14.42
C LYS A 18 3.01 2.10 13.74
N ILE A 19 1.68 2.18 13.73
CA ILE A 19 0.82 1.19 13.04
C ILE A 19 1.16 1.12 11.56
N LEU A 20 1.29 2.27 10.89
CA LEU A 20 1.61 2.30 9.46
C LEU A 20 3.02 1.75 9.18
N LYS A 21 4.00 2.01 10.05
CA LYS A 21 5.34 1.44 9.96
C LYS A 21 5.30 -0.08 10.10
N GLU A 22 4.61 -0.60 11.10
CA GLU A 22 4.48 -2.04 11.34
C GLU A 22 3.75 -2.72 10.18
N PHE A 23 2.64 -2.14 9.71
CA PHE A 23 1.91 -2.58 8.53
C PHE A 23 2.82 -2.67 7.31
N LYS A 24 3.51 -1.57 6.95
CA LYS A 24 4.43 -1.53 5.81
C LYS A 24 5.58 -2.54 5.96
N THR A 25 6.13 -2.69 7.17
CA THR A 25 7.24 -3.60 7.44
C THR A 25 6.83 -5.06 7.28
N TYR A 26 5.71 -5.44 7.89
CA TYR A 26 5.20 -6.81 7.84
C TYR A 26 4.76 -7.17 6.41
N SER A 27 3.88 -6.37 5.81
CA SER A 27 3.35 -6.61 4.47
C SER A 27 4.46 -6.64 3.41
N SER A 28 5.46 -5.76 3.50
CA SER A 28 6.60 -5.77 2.59
C SER A 28 7.34 -7.10 2.58
N LYS A 29 7.64 -7.66 3.77
CA LYS A 29 8.35 -8.95 3.87
C LYS A 29 7.48 -10.09 3.39
N TYR A 30 6.23 -10.13 3.85
CA TYR A 30 5.30 -11.21 3.54
C TYR A 30 4.90 -11.26 2.07
N LEU A 31 4.61 -10.11 1.44
CA LEU A 31 4.26 -10.07 0.02
C LEU A 31 5.44 -10.40 -0.88
N GLN A 32 6.65 -9.96 -0.51
CA GLN A 32 7.85 -10.32 -1.27
C GLN A 32 8.13 -11.81 -1.22
N SER A 33 7.99 -12.46 -0.05
CA SER A 33 8.14 -13.92 0.04
C SER A 33 7.07 -14.64 -0.78
N LEU A 34 5.81 -14.19 -0.72
CA LEU A 34 4.74 -14.77 -1.54
C LEU A 34 5.02 -14.63 -3.04
N ILE A 35 5.56 -13.50 -3.51
CA ILE A 35 5.94 -13.31 -4.91
C ILE A 35 7.09 -14.23 -5.29
N GLU A 36 8.13 -14.30 -4.45
CA GLU A 36 9.34 -15.08 -4.72
C GLU A 36 9.08 -16.59 -4.71
N GLU A 37 8.20 -17.06 -3.83
CA GLU A 37 7.85 -18.47 -3.65
C GLU A 37 6.72 -18.93 -4.58
N ASN A 38 6.06 -18.03 -5.31
CA ASN A 38 4.95 -18.38 -6.21
C ASN A 38 5.47 -18.78 -7.61
N PRO A 39 5.45 -20.07 -7.99
CA PRO A 39 5.89 -20.52 -9.31
C PRO A 39 4.95 -20.08 -10.45
N GLN A 40 3.72 -19.66 -10.15
CA GLN A 40 2.72 -19.26 -11.15
C GLN A 40 2.75 -17.75 -11.48
N GLU A 41 3.49 -16.93 -10.70
CA GLU A 41 3.59 -15.50 -10.98
C GLU A 41 4.59 -15.24 -12.10
N SER A 42 4.09 -15.15 -13.33
CA SER A 42 4.88 -14.90 -14.54
C SER A 42 5.76 -13.64 -14.48
N ARG A 43 5.41 -12.64 -13.66
CA ARG A 43 6.13 -11.36 -13.53
C ARG A 43 7.10 -11.33 -12.36
N LYS A 44 7.27 -12.43 -11.62
CA LYS A 44 8.07 -12.51 -10.39
C LYS A 44 9.45 -11.87 -10.55
N GLU A 45 10.23 -12.34 -11.52
CA GLU A 45 11.61 -11.85 -11.72
C GLU A 45 11.66 -10.35 -12.01
N TRP A 46 10.74 -9.85 -12.83
CA TRP A 46 10.63 -8.42 -13.14
C TRP A 46 10.26 -7.60 -11.90
N MET A 47 9.29 -8.06 -11.10
CA MET A 47 8.88 -7.39 -9.87
C MET A 47 10.02 -7.32 -8.85
N LEU A 48 10.69 -8.46 -8.60
CA LEU A 48 11.81 -8.53 -7.66
C LEU A 48 12.97 -7.62 -8.12
N TRP A 49 13.31 -7.63 -9.41
CA TRP A 49 14.32 -6.75 -9.98
C TRP A 49 13.98 -5.25 -9.80
N MET A 50 12.73 -4.85 -10.03
CA MET A 50 12.30 -3.47 -9.79
C MET A 50 12.44 -3.07 -8.31
N MET A 51 12.09 -3.97 -7.39
CA MET A 51 12.21 -3.72 -5.94
C MET A 51 13.67 -3.62 -5.51
N GLU A 52 14.57 -4.43 -6.07
CA GLU A 52 16.02 -4.34 -5.82
C GLU A 52 16.59 -3.02 -6.31
N ARG A 53 16.22 -2.60 -7.53
CA ARG A 53 16.62 -1.31 -8.08
C ARG A 53 16.14 -0.15 -7.21
N ALA A 54 14.89 -0.19 -6.74
CA ALA A 54 14.35 0.82 -5.83
C ALA A 54 15.05 0.81 -4.46
N GLY A 55 15.40 -0.37 -3.95
CA GLY A 55 16.13 -0.53 -2.69
C GLY A 55 17.53 0.08 -2.73
N LYS A 56 18.28 -0.13 -3.82
CA LYS A 56 19.62 0.44 -4.02
C LYS A 56 19.68 1.96 -3.98
N MET A 57 18.57 2.64 -4.31
CA MET A 57 18.48 4.11 -4.30
C MET A 57 18.14 4.68 -2.92
N ASN A 58 17.87 3.84 -1.91
CA ASN A 58 17.42 4.27 -0.58
C ASN A 58 18.32 3.69 0.51
N SER A 59 19.08 4.53 1.21
CA SER A 59 20.05 4.13 2.24
C SER A 59 19.43 3.32 3.40
N ASN A 60 18.14 3.52 3.66
CA ASN A 60 17.41 2.84 4.74
C ASN A 60 16.86 1.46 4.32
N VAL A 61 17.13 1.00 3.10
CA VAL A 61 16.69 -0.29 2.57
C VAL A 61 17.92 -1.16 2.31
N LYS A 62 17.94 -2.37 2.89
CA LYS A 62 19.08 -3.28 2.74
C LYS A 62 19.08 -4.03 1.41
N ASN A 63 17.91 -4.53 0.98
CA ASN A 63 17.78 -5.43 -0.17
C ASN A 63 16.77 -4.90 -1.20
N ARG A 64 15.48 -5.06 -0.93
CA ARG A 64 14.37 -4.79 -1.84
C ARG A 64 13.40 -3.79 -1.20
N GLN A 65 12.96 -2.79 -1.97
CA GLN A 65 11.95 -1.82 -1.55
C GLN A 65 10.61 -2.14 -2.21
N PHE A 66 9.63 -2.54 -1.39
CA PHE A 66 8.25 -2.76 -1.82
C PHE A 66 7.40 -1.48 -1.75
N TRP A 67 7.35 -0.86 -0.56
CA TRP A 67 6.62 0.39 -0.35
C TRP A 67 7.47 1.62 -0.65
N GLN A 68 6.86 2.65 -1.21
CA GLN A 68 7.45 3.99 -1.21
C GLN A 68 7.53 4.54 0.23
N GLN A 69 8.55 5.37 0.49
CA GLN A 69 8.81 5.93 1.82
C GLN A 69 7.75 6.94 2.24
N ASN A 70 7.21 7.70 1.28
CA ASN A 70 6.17 8.67 1.53
C ASN A 70 4.79 8.01 1.78
N ASN A 71 3.93 8.80 2.40
CA ASN A 71 2.50 8.54 2.56
C ASN A 71 1.78 9.89 2.42
N LYS A 72 0.44 9.85 2.36
CA LYS A 72 -0.41 11.05 2.35
C LYS A 72 -1.46 10.93 3.45
N PRO A 73 -1.08 11.14 4.73
CA PRO A 73 -2.02 11.02 5.83
C PRO A 73 -3.01 12.17 5.76
N ILE A 74 -4.30 11.84 5.92
CA ILE A 74 -5.39 12.80 6.01
C ILE A 74 -6.15 12.47 7.29
N GLU A 75 -6.20 13.41 8.21
CA GLU A 75 -7.00 13.26 9.43
C GLU A 75 -8.50 13.27 9.08
N LEU A 76 -9.26 12.39 9.73
CA LEU A 76 -10.70 12.28 9.56
C LEU A 76 -11.38 12.65 10.88
N TRP A 77 -11.82 13.91 10.99
CA TRP A 77 -12.27 14.50 12.26
C TRP A 77 -13.79 14.47 12.48
N SER A 78 -14.57 14.04 11.49
CA SER A 78 -16.03 13.98 11.60
C SER A 78 -16.61 12.88 10.71
N SER A 79 -17.80 12.39 11.08
CA SER A 79 -18.53 11.39 10.30
C SER A 79 -18.79 11.83 8.87
N LYS A 80 -19.02 13.14 8.64
CA LYS A 80 -19.20 13.71 7.30
C LYS A 80 -17.93 13.54 6.45
N VAL A 81 -16.76 13.83 7.01
CA VAL A 81 -15.47 13.73 6.32
C VAL A 81 -15.08 12.26 6.12
N ILE A 82 -15.35 11.41 7.11
CA ILE A 82 -15.15 9.95 6.98
C ILE A 82 -15.97 9.42 5.81
N SER A 83 -17.27 9.75 5.75
CA SER A 83 -18.17 9.30 4.68
C SER A 83 -17.69 9.80 3.32
N GLN A 84 -17.33 11.09 3.21
CA GLN A 84 -16.79 11.66 1.98
C GLN A 84 -15.54 10.91 1.48
N LYS A 85 -14.61 10.56 2.39
CA LYS A 85 -13.39 9.83 2.01
C LYS A 85 -13.65 8.37 1.71
N LEU A 86 -14.60 7.75 2.40
CA LEU A 86 -15.07 6.39 2.09
C LEU A 86 -15.61 6.34 0.66
N ASP A 87 -16.54 7.23 0.31
CA ASP A 87 -17.13 7.32 -1.03
C ASP A 87 -16.04 7.55 -2.09
N TYR A 88 -15.08 8.44 -1.82
CA TYR A 88 -13.95 8.67 -2.73
C TYR A 88 -13.13 7.38 -2.96
N ILE A 89 -12.82 6.64 -1.90
CA ILE A 89 -12.03 5.40 -2.01
C ILE A 89 -12.76 4.35 -2.83
N HIS A 90 -14.06 4.18 -2.59
CA HIS A 90 -14.90 3.19 -3.26
C HIS A 90 -15.13 3.54 -4.74
N ASN A 91 -15.21 4.83 -5.08
CA ASN A 91 -15.41 5.29 -6.46
C ASN A 91 -14.11 5.37 -7.29
N ASN A 92 -12.92 5.45 -6.67
CA ASN A 92 -11.66 5.53 -7.43
C ASN A 92 -11.48 4.42 -8.49
N PRO A 93 -11.78 3.14 -8.21
CA PRO A 93 -11.71 2.09 -9.23
C PRO A 93 -12.68 2.31 -10.41
N VAL A 94 -13.86 2.87 -10.14
CA VAL A 94 -14.88 3.20 -11.17
C VAL A 94 -14.39 4.36 -12.02
N GLU A 95 -13.96 5.45 -11.40
CA GLU A 95 -13.43 6.64 -12.10
C GLU A 95 -12.18 6.32 -12.93
N ALA A 96 -11.36 5.38 -12.46
CA ALA A 96 -10.19 4.89 -13.18
C ALA A 96 -10.53 3.87 -14.28
N GLY A 97 -11.78 3.46 -14.43
CA GLY A 97 -12.25 2.50 -15.44
C GLY A 97 -11.81 1.06 -15.19
N PHE A 98 -11.48 0.70 -13.94
CA PHE A 98 -11.10 -0.68 -13.59
C PHE A 98 -12.29 -1.58 -13.30
N VAL A 99 -13.42 -1.00 -12.89
CA VAL A 99 -14.69 -1.69 -12.58
C VAL A 99 -15.86 -0.85 -13.02
N GLU A 100 -17.02 -1.48 -13.25
CA GLU A 100 -18.24 -0.78 -13.67
C GLU A 100 -19.00 -0.15 -12.50
N GLU A 101 -18.90 -0.73 -11.29
CA GLU A 101 -19.61 -0.29 -10.10
C GLU A 101 -18.69 -0.22 -8.88
N ALA A 102 -19.01 0.65 -7.92
CA ALA A 102 -18.28 0.80 -6.67
C ALA A 102 -18.60 -0.36 -5.70
N HIS A 103 -17.64 -0.71 -4.85
CA HIS A 103 -17.79 -1.70 -3.78
C HIS A 103 -17.77 -1.02 -2.41
#